data_AF-A0A970C357-F1
#
_entry.id   AF-A0A970C357-F1
#
_cell.length_a   1.000
_cell.length_b   1.000
_cell.length_c   1.000
_cell.angle_alpha   90.00
_cell.angle_beta   90.00
_cell.angle_gamma   90.00
#
_symmetry.space_group_name_H-M   'P 1'
#
loop_
_entity.id
_entity.type
_entity.pdbx_description
1 polymer ?
#
loop_
_entity_poly.entity_id
_entity_poly.type
_entity_poly.pdbx_seq_one_letter_code
_entity_poly.pdbx_strand_id
1 'polypeptide(L)'
;MSDDLVKKALAVSDETIDEVVAKAKTAPLSEEEEIKRSDELADTLISLQNLIERHALELTKIDAELREKREAMKSVFENDATLSEKKDEIDQYNQQYKERKSQLQNNPQVISLKVDVADLNEQKKDLEETLSSHLINYHSLTNSTSFDTSEGDQWEFVIKAKIKKK
;
A
#
# COMPACT_ATOMS: atom_id res chain seq x y z
N MET A 1 38.74 -3.72 11.58
CA MET A 1 39.74 -3.37 12.61
C MET A 1 40.15 -1.90 12.55
N SER A 2 40.07 -1.24 11.39
CA SER A 2 40.47 0.18 11.20
C SER A 2 39.40 1.20 11.62
N ASP A 3 38.11 0.88 11.48
CA ASP A 3 37.00 1.83 11.69
C ASP A 3 36.75 2.16 13.18
N ASP A 4 37.04 1.20 14.06
CA ASP A 4 36.80 1.29 15.50
C ASP A 4 37.88 2.14 16.22
N LEU A 5 39.10 2.14 15.68
CA LEU A 5 40.20 2.97 16.16
C LEU A 5 40.03 4.44 15.76
N VAL A 6 39.47 4.69 14.56
CA VAL A 6 39.18 6.05 14.08
C VAL A 6 38.00 6.65 14.86
N LYS A 7 36.93 5.88 15.09
CA LYS A 7 35.80 6.32 15.95
C LYS A 7 36.23 6.60 17.39
N LYS A 8 37.10 5.76 17.96
CA LYS A 8 37.61 5.97 19.32
C LYS A 8 38.54 7.19 19.44
N ALA A 9 39.35 7.47 18.41
CA ALA A 9 40.18 8.68 18.37
C ALA A 9 39.33 9.96 18.21
N LEU A 10 38.26 9.90 17.40
CA LEU A 10 37.32 11.01 17.19
C LEU A 10 36.49 11.33 18.44
N ALA A 11 36.02 10.30 19.16
CA ALA A 11 35.27 10.50 20.40
C ALA A 11 36.11 11.13 21.52
N VAL A 12 37.40 10.75 21.61
CA VAL A 12 38.34 11.33 22.58
C VAL A 12 38.66 12.80 22.25
N SER A 13 38.69 13.19 20.97
CA SER A 13 38.85 14.62 20.60
C SER A 13 37.62 15.46 20.91
N ASP A 14 36.40 14.94 20.72
CA ASP A 14 35.15 15.65 21.05
C ASP A 14 35.04 15.94 22.55
N GLU A 15 35.36 14.96 23.41
CA GLU A 15 35.36 15.15 24.88
C GLU A 15 36.34 16.26 25.33
N THR A 16 37.50 16.39 24.68
CA THR A 16 38.48 17.45 25.00
C THR A 16 38.06 18.83 24.51
N ILE A 17 37.30 18.93 23.42
CA ILE A 17 36.79 20.21 22.89
C ILE A 17 35.70 20.77 23.80
N ASP A 18 34.80 19.90 24.28
CA ASP A 18 33.72 20.29 25.21
C ASP A 18 34.28 20.83 26.55
N GLU A 19 35.36 20.24 27.08
CA GLU A 19 36.02 20.73 28.30
C GLU A 19 36.66 22.12 28.13
N VAL A 20 37.30 22.39 26.99
CA VAL A 20 37.93 23.70 26.71
C VAL A 20 36.87 24.80 26.56
N VAL A 21 35.76 24.50 25.88
CA VAL A 21 34.62 25.43 25.72
C VAL A 21 33.93 25.71 27.05
N ALA A 22 33.81 24.72 27.94
CA ALA A 22 33.25 24.91 29.28
C ALA A 22 34.13 25.79 30.18
N LYS A 23 35.47 25.63 30.09
CA LYS A 23 36.45 26.39 30.89
C LYS A 23 36.56 27.86 30.46
N ALA A 24 36.25 28.17 29.20
CA ALA A 24 36.18 29.54 28.68
C ALA A 24 35.01 30.36 29.27
N LYS A 25 33.96 29.74 29.81
CA LYS A 25 32.73 30.43 30.25
C LYS A 25 32.69 30.92 31.71
N THR A 26 33.66 30.61 32.57
CA THR A 26 33.44 30.63 34.05
C THR A 26 34.41 31.40 34.96
N ALA A 27 35.35 32.25 34.51
CA ALA A 27 36.22 33.00 35.46
C ALA A 27 36.69 34.39 34.99
N PRO A 28 36.80 35.40 35.88
CA PRO A 28 37.51 36.65 35.61
C PRO A 28 39.02 36.42 35.74
N LEU A 29 39.82 36.89 34.78
CA LEU A 29 41.25 36.61 34.69
C LEU A 29 42.07 37.88 34.42
N SER A 30 43.39 37.75 34.56
CA SER A 30 44.35 38.77 34.14
C SER A 30 44.45 38.83 32.61
N GLU A 31 44.79 40.01 32.06
CA GLU A 31 44.86 40.24 30.60
C GLU A 31 45.75 39.21 29.86
N GLU A 32 46.83 38.73 30.51
CA GLU A 32 47.73 37.72 29.93
C GLU A 32 47.14 36.30 29.87
N GLU A 33 46.25 35.95 30.80
CA GLU A 33 45.57 34.65 30.82
C GLU A 33 44.38 34.61 29.87
N GLU A 34 43.74 35.75 29.62
CA GLU A 34 42.69 35.89 28.60
C GLU A 34 43.25 35.72 27.19
N ILE A 35 44.42 36.28 26.89
CA ILE A 35 45.08 36.14 25.58
C ILE A 35 45.42 34.66 25.30
N LYS A 36 46.02 33.95 26.27
CA LYS A 36 46.37 32.53 26.09
C LYS A 36 45.15 31.64 25.87
N ARG A 37 44.05 31.89 26.59
CA ARG A 37 42.79 31.15 26.37
C ARG A 37 42.15 31.48 25.03
N SER A 38 42.26 32.72 24.58
CA SER A 38 41.80 33.13 23.26
C SER A 38 42.56 32.39 22.16
N ASP A 39 43.89 32.26 22.30
CA ASP A 39 44.74 31.53 21.35
C ASP A 39 44.41 30.03 21.35
N GLU A 40 44.29 29.38 22.52
CA GLU A 40 43.89 27.97 22.62
C GLU A 40 42.48 27.73 22.02
N LEU A 41 41.54 28.64 22.28
CA LEU A 41 40.19 28.55 21.72
C LEU A 41 40.21 28.74 20.19
N ALA A 42 41.01 29.67 19.67
CA ALA A 42 41.19 29.85 18.24
C ALA A 42 41.76 28.59 17.57
N ASP A 43 42.77 27.95 18.17
CA ASP A 43 43.34 26.70 17.66
C ASP A 43 42.33 25.55 17.67
N THR A 44 41.53 25.43 18.75
CA THR A 44 40.45 24.41 18.81
C THR A 44 39.39 24.66 17.75
N LEU A 45 38.96 25.91 17.54
CA LEU A 45 37.97 26.25 16.50
C LEU A 45 38.49 25.95 15.10
N ILE A 46 39.76 26.22 14.82
CA ILE A 46 40.39 25.87 13.54
C ILE A 46 40.41 24.35 13.35
N SER A 47 40.75 23.59 14.40
CA SER A 47 40.76 22.12 14.34
C SER A 47 39.37 21.53 14.09
N LEU A 48 38.34 22.08 14.75
CA LEU A 48 36.95 21.66 14.60
C LEU A 48 36.42 22.03 13.20
N GLN A 49 36.75 23.22 12.70
CA GLN A 49 36.39 23.65 11.35
C GLN A 49 36.96 22.69 10.30
N ASN A 50 38.23 22.31 10.41
CA ASN A 50 38.86 21.34 9.50
C ASN A 50 38.20 19.95 9.58
N LEU A 51 37.78 19.52 10.77
CA LEU A 51 37.08 18.25 10.96
C LEU A 51 35.68 18.28 10.33
N ILE A 52 34.92 19.36 10.57
CA ILE A 52 33.60 19.58 9.98
C ILE A 52 33.71 19.61 8.45
N GLU A 53 34.68 20.33 7.91
CA GLU A 53 34.89 20.40 6.46
C GLU A 53 35.21 19.03 5.88
N ARG A 54 36.10 18.26 6.51
CA ARG A 54 36.41 16.89 6.09
C ARG A 54 35.18 16.00 6.09
N HIS A 55 34.37 16.04 7.14
CA HIS A 55 33.15 15.23 7.23
C HIS A 55 32.06 15.67 6.25
N ALA A 56 31.92 16.98 6.01
CA ALA A 56 30.99 17.49 5.00
C ALA A 56 31.40 16.99 3.60
N LEU A 57 32.68 17.04 3.25
CA LEU A 57 33.19 16.51 1.98
C LEU A 57 32.98 15.00 1.88
N GLU A 58 33.24 14.24 2.95
CA GLU A 58 33.03 12.80 2.98
C GLU A 58 31.55 12.43 2.80
N LEU A 59 30.63 13.16 3.45
CA LEU A 59 29.20 12.96 3.30
C LEU A 59 28.74 13.20 1.85
N THR A 60 29.18 14.30 1.23
CA THR A 60 28.83 14.59 -0.17
C THR A 60 29.32 13.50 -1.12
N LYS A 61 30.48 12.90 -0.84
CA LYS A 61 31.01 11.78 -1.62
C LYS A 61 30.15 10.53 -1.44
N ILE A 62 29.79 10.18 -0.21
CA ILE A 62 28.93 9.03 0.09
C ILE A 62 27.57 9.18 -0.58
N ASP A 63 26.97 10.37 -0.55
CA ASP A 63 25.68 10.63 -1.20
C ASP A 63 25.74 10.46 -2.71
N ALA A 64 26.83 10.91 -3.35
CA ALA A 64 27.05 10.71 -4.78
C ALA A 64 27.20 9.21 -5.12
N GLU A 65 27.99 8.47 -4.34
CA GLU A 65 28.16 7.02 -4.52
C GLU A 65 26.84 6.26 -4.32
N LEU A 66 26.04 6.63 -3.31
CA LEU A 66 24.72 6.02 -3.08
C LEU A 66 23.78 6.24 -4.26
N ARG A 67 23.78 7.45 -4.84
CA ARG A 67 22.98 7.74 -6.03
C ARG A 67 23.41 6.89 -7.21
N GLU A 68 24.71 6.79 -7.47
CA GLU A 68 25.25 5.97 -8.54
C GLU A 68 24.90 4.49 -8.35
N LYS A 69 25.05 3.93 -7.15
CA LYS A 69 24.70 2.53 -6.87
C LYS A 69 23.22 2.24 -7.02
N ARG A 70 22.33 3.17 -6.65
CA ARG A 70 20.88 3.03 -6.88
C ARG A 70 20.54 3.03 -8.36
N GLU A 71 21.17 3.91 -9.14
CA GLU A 71 20.96 3.98 -10.59
C GLU A 71 21.51 2.73 -11.28
N ALA A 72 22.70 2.26 -10.89
CA ALA A 72 23.25 1.01 -11.38
C ALA A 72 22.34 -0.18 -11.06
N MET A 73 21.80 -0.26 -9.83
CA MET A 73 20.85 -1.30 -9.45
C MET A 73 19.59 -1.27 -10.33
N LYS A 74 19.00 -0.09 -10.54
CA LYS A 74 17.84 0.07 -11.42
C LYS A 74 18.16 -0.39 -12.85
N SER A 75 19.32 0.02 -13.36
CA SER A 75 19.80 -0.36 -14.69
C SER A 75 19.99 -1.88 -14.84
N VAL A 76 20.46 -2.58 -13.81
CA VAL A 76 20.55 -4.05 -13.83
C VAL A 76 19.18 -4.70 -14.04
N PHE A 77 18.15 -4.23 -13.35
CA PHE A 77 16.79 -4.77 -13.52
C PHE A 77 16.15 -4.38 -14.85
N GLU A 78 16.38 -3.16 -15.34
CA GLU A 78 15.84 -2.70 -16.63
C GLU A 78 16.49 -3.41 -17.83
N ASN A 79 17.77 -3.77 -17.72
CA ASN A 79 18.51 -4.47 -18.75
C ASN A 79 18.45 -6.01 -18.62
N ASP A 80 17.77 -6.54 -17.60
CA ASP A 80 17.57 -7.97 -17.46
C ASP A 80 16.59 -8.44 -18.54
N ALA A 81 17.15 -9.04 -19.61
CA ALA A 81 16.39 -9.58 -20.72
C ALA A 81 15.40 -10.67 -20.26
N THR A 82 15.76 -11.48 -19.25
CA THR A 82 14.87 -12.55 -18.76
C THR A 82 13.66 -11.95 -18.08
N LEU A 83 13.85 -10.91 -17.25
CA LEU A 83 12.75 -10.22 -16.59
C LEU A 83 11.83 -9.53 -17.60
N SER A 84 12.39 -8.88 -18.63
CA SER A 84 11.61 -8.27 -19.71
C SER A 84 10.81 -9.32 -20.48
N GLU A 85 11.44 -10.42 -20.91
CA GLU A 85 10.79 -11.52 -21.61
C GLU A 85 9.64 -12.13 -20.80
N LYS A 86 9.84 -12.34 -19.49
CA LYS A 86 8.78 -12.85 -18.61
C LYS A 86 7.63 -11.87 -18.44
N LYS A 87 7.91 -10.57 -18.42
CA LYS A 87 6.86 -9.56 -18.40
C LYS A 87 6.05 -9.56 -19.69
N ASP A 88 6.72 -9.63 -20.84
CA ASP A 88 6.07 -9.71 -22.15
C ASP A 88 5.22 -10.99 -22.28
N GLU A 89 5.73 -12.13 -21.78
CA GLU A 89 5.00 -13.40 -21.73
C GLU A 89 3.71 -13.27 -20.92
N ILE A 90 3.76 -12.62 -19.74
CA ILE A 90 2.57 -12.35 -18.91
C ILE A 90 1.56 -11.48 -19.65
N ASP A 91 2.03 -10.41 -20.31
CA ASP A 91 1.14 -9.50 -21.03
C ASP A 91 0.46 -10.20 -22.22
N GLN A 92 1.20 -11.05 -22.94
CA GLN A 92 0.65 -11.90 -24.01
C GLN A 92 -0.38 -12.89 -23.48
N TYR A 93 -0.10 -13.61 -22.39
CA TYR A 93 -1.07 -14.53 -21.79
C TYR A 93 -2.34 -13.81 -21.33
N ASN A 94 -2.20 -12.63 -20.73
CA ASN A 94 -3.33 -11.81 -20.31
C ASN A 94 -4.19 -11.38 -21.50
N GLN A 95 -3.57 -11.02 -22.63
CA GLN A 95 -4.29 -10.70 -23.85
C GLN A 95 -5.04 -11.92 -24.39
N GLN A 96 -4.36 -13.08 -24.52
CA GLN A 96 -4.98 -14.32 -25.00
C GLN A 96 -6.14 -14.76 -24.11
N TYR A 97 -6.01 -14.64 -22.79
CA TYR A 97 -7.08 -14.93 -21.84
C TYR A 97 -8.31 -14.03 -22.07
N LYS A 98 -8.09 -12.72 -22.24
CA LYS A 98 -9.18 -11.76 -22.50
C LYS A 98 -9.88 -12.06 -23.83
N GLU A 99 -9.10 -12.34 -24.88
CA GLU A 99 -9.63 -12.71 -26.19
C GLU A 99 -10.46 -13.98 -26.12
N ARG A 100 -9.94 -15.04 -25.48
CA ARG A 100 -10.66 -16.31 -25.33
C ARG A 100 -11.94 -16.15 -24.52
N LYS A 101 -11.89 -15.36 -23.43
CA LYS A 101 -13.08 -15.04 -22.63
C LYS A 101 -14.13 -14.30 -23.45
N SER A 102 -13.73 -13.32 -24.25
CA SER A 102 -14.62 -12.59 -25.15
C SER A 102 -15.26 -13.52 -26.19
N GLN A 103 -14.47 -14.40 -26.82
CA GLN A 103 -14.97 -15.41 -27.75
C GLN A 103 -16.01 -16.34 -27.10
N LEU A 104 -15.76 -16.80 -25.87
CA LEU A 104 -16.72 -17.64 -25.14
C LEU A 104 -18.01 -16.88 -24.81
N GLN A 105 -17.91 -15.61 -24.43
CA GLN A 105 -19.09 -14.78 -24.16
C GLN A 105 -19.93 -14.51 -25.41
N ASN A 106 -19.28 -14.45 -26.58
CA ASN A 106 -19.92 -14.26 -27.87
C ASN A 106 -20.30 -15.60 -28.55
N ASN A 107 -20.01 -16.74 -27.92
CA ASN A 107 -20.41 -18.04 -28.45
C ASN A 107 -21.95 -18.10 -28.48
N PRO A 108 -22.57 -18.45 -29.62
CA PRO A 108 -24.03 -18.58 -29.73
C PRO A 108 -24.68 -19.42 -28.64
N GLN A 109 -24.03 -20.49 -28.17
CA GLN A 109 -24.54 -21.34 -27.08
C GLN A 109 -24.58 -20.61 -25.72
N VAL A 110 -23.61 -19.75 -25.46
CA VAL A 110 -23.56 -18.95 -24.21
C VAL A 110 -24.56 -17.80 -24.29
N ILE A 111 -24.72 -17.20 -25.47
CA ILE A 111 -25.74 -16.18 -25.70
C ILE A 111 -27.13 -16.78 -25.55
N SER A 112 -27.41 -17.93 -26.17
CA SER A 112 -28.72 -18.59 -26.05
C SER A 112 -29.01 -18.94 -24.60
N LEU A 113 -28.04 -19.51 -23.88
CA LEU A 113 -28.20 -19.83 -22.46
C LEU A 113 -28.48 -18.58 -21.61
N LYS A 114 -27.87 -17.43 -21.93
CA LYS A 114 -28.17 -16.17 -21.23
C LYS A 114 -29.61 -15.70 -21.49
N VAL A 115 -30.10 -15.86 -22.71
CA VAL A 115 -31.49 -15.54 -23.07
C VAL A 115 -32.43 -16.49 -22.32
N ASP A 116 -32.18 -17.80 -22.38
CA ASP A 116 -32.99 -18.80 -21.67
C ASP A 116 -33.05 -18.52 -20.17
N VAL A 117 -31.92 -18.15 -19.55
CA VAL A 117 -31.87 -17.76 -18.14
C VAL A 117 -32.65 -16.48 -17.86
N ALA A 118 -32.60 -15.49 -18.76
CA ALA A 118 -33.39 -14.27 -18.61
C ALA A 118 -34.88 -14.56 -18.70
N ASP A 119 -35.29 -15.33 -19.71
CA ASP A 119 -36.68 -15.71 -19.95
C ASP A 119 -37.24 -16.55 -18.78
N LEU A 120 -36.47 -17.52 -18.26
CA LEU A 120 -36.87 -18.31 -17.09
C LEU A 120 -37.02 -17.44 -15.82
N ASN A 121 -36.20 -16.42 -15.66
CA ASN A 121 -36.34 -15.49 -14.53
C ASN A 121 -37.57 -14.59 -14.67
N GLU A 122 -37.91 -14.16 -15.89
CA GLU A 122 -39.13 -13.42 -16.16
C GLU A 122 -40.38 -14.28 -15.92
N GLN A 123 -40.43 -15.48 -16.49
CA GLN A 123 -41.51 -16.44 -16.27
C GLN A 123 -41.69 -16.78 -14.78
N LYS A 124 -40.58 -16.97 -14.05
CA LYS A 124 -40.61 -17.20 -12.61
C LYS A 124 -41.26 -16.01 -11.88
N LYS A 125 -40.87 -14.78 -12.22
CA LYS A 125 -41.40 -13.58 -11.59
C LYS A 125 -42.90 -13.42 -11.85
N ASP A 126 -43.34 -13.62 -13.09
CA ASP A 126 -44.76 -13.54 -13.46
C ASP A 126 -45.60 -14.60 -12.74
N LEU A 127 -45.07 -15.82 -12.62
CA LEU A 127 -45.71 -16.90 -11.87
C LEU A 127 -45.77 -16.58 -10.37
N GLU A 128 -44.71 -16.02 -9.79
CA GLU A 128 -44.68 -15.59 -8.39
C GLU A 128 -45.70 -14.46 -8.11
N GLU A 129 -45.84 -13.49 -9.02
CA GLU A 129 -46.84 -12.41 -8.90
C GLU A 129 -48.27 -12.94 -9.02
N THR A 130 -48.50 -13.86 -9.96
CA THR A 130 -49.79 -14.54 -10.13
C THR A 130 -50.14 -15.38 -8.90
N LEU A 131 -49.19 -16.18 -8.42
CA LEU A 131 -49.35 -17.02 -7.23
C LEU A 131 -49.61 -16.17 -6.00
N SER A 132 -48.85 -15.08 -5.80
CA SER A 132 -49.09 -14.15 -4.69
C SER A 132 -50.50 -13.58 -4.72
N SER A 133 -51.00 -13.21 -5.90
CA SER A 133 -52.37 -12.70 -6.07
C SER A 133 -53.41 -13.76 -5.71
N HIS A 134 -53.21 -15.00 -6.14
CA HIS A 134 -54.09 -16.12 -5.79
C HIS A 134 -54.07 -16.46 -4.30
N LEU A 135 -52.89 -16.43 -3.67
CA LEU A 135 -52.74 -16.70 -2.23
C LEU A 135 -53.42 -15.63 -1.36
N ILE A 136 -53.34 -14.35 -1.78
CA ILE A 136 -54.07 -13.26 -1.12
C ILE A 136 -55.58 -13.49 -1.23
N ASN A 137 -56.07 -13.82 -2.43
CA ASN A 137 -57.49 -14.12 -2.65
C ASN A 137 -57.94 -15.34 -1.83
N TYR A 138 -57.15 -16.41 -1.81
CA TYR A 138 -57.43 -17.61 -1.03
C TYR A 138 -57.55 -17.30 0.47
N HIS A 139 -56.60 -16.55 1.01
CA HIS A 139 -56.64 -16.10 2.40
C HIS A 139 -57.88 -15.23 2.67
N SER A 140 -58.26 -14.34 1.75
CA SER A 140 -59.46 -13.49 1.92
C SER A 140 -60.77 -14.30 1.99
N LEU A 141 -60.83 -15.46 1.32
CA LEU A 141 -62.00 -16.33 1.28
C LEU A 141 -62.05 -17.32 2.44
N THR A 142 -60.91 -17.87 2.83
CA THR A 142 -60.82 -18.98 3.78
C THR A 142 -60.28 -18.58 5.15
N ASN A 143 -59.65 -17.41 5.26
CA ASN A 143 -58.83 -16.98 6.41
C ASN A 143 -57.74 -18.00 6.81
N SER A 144 -57.35 -18.88 5.88
CA SER A 144 -56.28 -19.85 6.07
C SER A 144 -54.99 -19.35 5.43
N THR A 145 -53.87 -19.54 6.12
CA THR A 145 -52.50 -19.29 5.63
C THR A 145 -51.80 -20.57 5.17
N SER A 146 -52.55 -21.66 5.04
CA SER A 146 -52.04 -22.94 4.56
C SER A 146 -52.97 -23.55 3.52
N PHE A 147 -52.40 -24.23 2.53
CA PHE A 147 -53.14 -24.99 1.53
C PHE A 147 -52.51 -26.38 1.32
N ASP A 148 -53.34 -27.36 0.99
CA ASP A 148 -52.88 -28.71 0.70
C ASP A 148 -52.48 -28.82 -0.78
N THR A 149 -51.36 -29.48 -1.02
CA THR A 149 -50.90 -29.81 -2.35
C THR A 149 -51.53 -31.11 -2.84
N SER A 150 -51.55 -31.30 -4.15
CA SER A 150 -52.05 -32.54 -4.77
C SER A 150 -51.29 -33.79 -4.34
N GLU A 151 -50.10 -33.63 -3.77
CA GLU A 151 -49.24 -34.71 -3.27
C GLU A 151 -49.53 -35.07 -1.80
N GLY A 152 -50.46 -34.36 -1.16
CA GLY A 152 -50.86 -34.60 0.23
C GLY A 152 -50.03 -33.83 1.26
N ASP A 153 -49.08 -33.00 0.82
CA ASP A 153 -48.32 -32.11 1.68
C ASP A 153 -49.06 -30.80 1.93
N GLN A 154 -49.02 -30.29 3.15
CA GLN A 154 -49.56 -28.97 3.51
C GLN A 154 -48.48 -27.91 3.41
N TRP A 155 -48.71 -26.87 2.62
CA TRP A 155 -47.80 -25.74 2.46
C TRP A 155 -48.33 -24.50 3.17
N GLU A 156 -47.48 -23.83 3.93
CA GLU A 156 -47.79 -22.56 4.59
C GLU A 156 -47.25 -21.39 3.77
N PHE A 157 -48.03 -20.30 3.67
CA PHE A 157 -47.63 -19.07 2.99
C PHE A 157 -47.82 -17.84 3.86
N VAL A 158 -46.99 -16.81 3.62
CA VAL A 158 -46.99 -15.56 4.39
C VAL A 158 -47.31 -14.39 3.46
N ILE A 159 -48.35 -13.63 3.79
CA ILE A 159 -48.71 -12.40 3.08
C ILE A 159 -47.86 -11.24 3.63
N LYS A 160 -46.95 -10.72 2.80
CA LYS A 160 -46.11 -9.55 3.16
C LYS A 160 -46.63 -8.28 2.50
N ALA A 161 -47.31 -7.44 3.27
CA ALA A 161 -47.63 -6.07 2.83
C ALA A 161 -46.41 -5.15 3.04
N LYS A 162 -46.07 -4.32 2.04
CA LYS A 162 -45.03 -3.29 2.15
C LYS A 162 -45.68 -1.90 2.00
N ILE A 163 -45.40 -1.01 2.95
CA ILE A 163 -45.84 0.40 2.88
C ILE A 163 -44.84 1.17 2.00
N LYS A 164 -45.34 1.92 1.02
CA LYS A 164 -44.56 2.92 0.27
C LYS A 164 -45.13 4.32 0.56
N LYS A 165 -44.26 5.29 0.82
CA LYS A 165 -44.65 6.71 0.93
C LYS A 165 -45.03 7.24 -0.45
N LYS A 166 -46.06 8.08 -0.52
CA LYS A 166 -46.48 8.78 -1.74
C LYS A 166 -45.46 9.86 -2.10
#